data_AF-A0A9W6XRS9-F1
#
_entry.id   AF-A0A9W6XRS9-F1
#
_cell.length_a   1.000
_cell.length_b   1.000
_cell.length_c   1.000
_cell.angle_alpha   90.00
_cell.angle_beta   90.00
_cell.angle_gamma   90.00
#
_symmetry.space_group_name_H-M   'P 1'
#
loop_
_entity.id
_entity.type
_entity.pdbx_description
1 polymer ?
#
loop_
_entity_poly.entity_id
_entity_poly.type
_entity_poly.pdbx_seq_one_letter_code
_entity_poly.pdbx_strand_id
1 'polypeptide(L)'
;MYLEGSGRWSWLAYALCCGASEAIIPSVEIARGTLTKSDVQIMSTVLRTNYPQPILKNGQRDSHRYGFVNIREGTELHLCGVNDVDIETFVVPSRCRCRALYDPAEGECINIVVQGYGMCKSKLGGGVQFVPDPEKPCFRKKRVSTSLSLKYVTFETSTVLMDMLALVTSGLLKLTIYAGYNDTMHRIEVDLYTLSIACPELQNFTVGIFNAIVSAYDEPLCRWRVKTIRLREYTGLLSDLTECLRNSTLQLSRSLTCIEVDPPWYGECNKQEVEELMAHNGDFLPVIKEKFPIKSKLAVLSVVTSSSYATQSIRRLDAFNLSTIFVFASVPARRSVAYDGGT
;
A
#
# COMPACT_ATOMS: atom_id res chain seq x y z
N MET A 1 -2.67 -11.58 17.64
CA MET A 1 -2.17 -10.67 18.69
C MET A 1 -3.18 -9.52 18.82
N TYR A 2 -4.01 -9.53 19.86
CA TYR A 2 -4.89 -8.41 20.17
C TYR A 2 -4.04 -7.35 20.87
N LEU A 3 -3.70 -6.28 20.16
CA LEU A 3 -3.04 -5.10 20.72
C LEU A 3 -4.11 -4.03 20.88
N GLU A 4 -4.80 -4.02 22.02
CA GLU A 4 -5.57 -2.85 22.47
C GLU A 4 -4.59 -1.82 23.03
N GLY A 5 -4.59 -0.59 22.50
CA GLY A 5 -3.81 0.54 23.03
C GLY A 5 -2.43 0.78 22.39
N SER A 6 -2.17 2.07 22.11
CA SER A 6 -0.96 2.86 21.76
C SER A 6 0.28 2.28 21.03
N GLY A 7 0.36 0.99 20.71
CA GLY A 7 1.53 0.38 20.05
C GLY A 7 1.21 -0.36 18.75
N ARG A 8 -0.05 -0.52 18.39
CA ARG A 8 -0.43 -1.36 17.23
C ARG A 8 0.16 -0.85 15.91
N TRP A 9 0.07 0.44 15.65
CA TRP A 9 0.59 1.05 14.42
C TRP A 9 2.12 1.03 14.35
N SER A 10 2.79 1.15 15.49
CA SER A 10 4.25 1.10 15.57
C SER A 10 4.77 -0.31 15.28
N TRP A 11 4.13 -1.34 15.85
CA TRP A 11 4.40 -2.74 15.53
C TRP A 11 4.07 -3.09 14.08
N LEU A 12 2.97 -2.57 13.55
CA LEU A 12 2.59 -2.78 12.16
C LEU A 12 3.62 -2.17 11.19
N ALA A 13 4.03 -0.92 11.42
CA ALA A 13 5.09 -0.28 10.64
C ALA A 13 6.39 -1.09 10.73
N TYR A 14 6.74 -1.58 11.93
CA TYR A 14 7.91 -2.41 12.11
C TYR A 14 7.82 -3.73 11.31
N ALA A 15 6.69 -4.43 11.39
CA ALA A 15 6.51 -5.71 10.71
C ALA A 15 6.50 -5.57 9.18
N LEU A 16 5.90 -4.50 8.65
CA LEU A 16 5.74 -4.30 7.21
C LEU A 16 6.97 -3.68 6.55
N CYS A 17 7.63 -2.75 7.23
CA CYS A 17 8.62 -1.87 6.62
C CYS A 17 10.04 -2.05 7.16
N CYS A 18 10.20 -2.77 8.28
CA CYS A 18 11.45 -2.92 9.01
C CYS A 18 11.87 -4.40 9.11
N GLY A 19 13.08 -4.63 9.61
CA GLY A 19 13.61 -5.98 9.83
C GLY A 19 14.50 -6.53 8.70
N ALA A 20 15.14 -7.67 8.98
CA ALA A 20 16.16 -8.30 8.14
C ALA A 20 15.61 -9.33 7.15
N SER A 21 14.33 -9.70 7.27
CA SER A 21 13.69 -10.63 6.33
C SER A 21 13.80 -10.09 4.91
N GLU A 22 13.89 -10.93 3.89
CA GLU A 22 13.79 -10.52 2.48
C GLU A 22 12.38 -10.71 1.92
N ALA A 23 11.45 -11.18 2.75
CA ALA A 23 10.07 -11.43 2.33
C ALA A 23 9.45 -10.16 1.75
N ILE A 24 8.91 -10.30 0.54
CA ILE A 24 8.05 -9.33 -0.11
C ILE A 24 6.64 -9.64 0.35
N ILE A 25 5.94 -8.64 0.88
CA ILE A 25 4.54 -8.78 1.28
C ILE A 25 3.70 -8.20 0.15
N PRO A 26 3.12 -9.03 -0.74
CA PRO A 26 2.39 -8.54 -1.90
C PRO A 26 1.04 -7.94 -1.51
N SER A 27 0.39 -8.44 -0.47
CA SER A 27 -0.92 -7.94 -0.05
C SER A 27 -0.99 -7.82 1.46
N VAL A 28 -1.47 -6.67 1.91
CA VAL A 28 -1.70 -6.36 3.31
C VAL A 28 -3.16 -5.99 3.51
N GLU A 29 -3.82 -6.60 4.48
CA GLU A 29 -5.13 -6.18 4.96
C GLU A 29 -5.01 -5.75 6.43
N ILE A 30 -5.47 -4.54 6.71
CA ILE A 30 -5.54 -3.96 8.04
C ILE A 30 -7.00 -3.72 8.34
N ALA A 31 -7.51 -4.44 9.35
CA ALA A 31 -8.89 -4.31 9.78
C ALA A 31 -8.97 -3.66 11.16
N ARG A 32 -9.89 -2.71 11.32
CA ARG A 32 -10.24 -2.01 12.57
C ARG A 32 -9.13 -1.15 13.16
N GLY A 33 -9.51 -0.10 13.88
CA GLY A 33 -8.61 0.77 14.63
C GLY A 33 -8.67 2.21 14.15
N THR A 34 -8.13 3.11 14.97
CA THR A 34 -8.08 4.54 14.68
C THR A 34 -6.64 4.93 14.35
N LEU A 35 -6.43 5.62 13.24
CA LEU A 35 -5.13 6.18 12.88
C LEU A 35 -5.14 7.69 13.09
N THR A 36 -4.22 8.16 13.94
CA THR A 36 -4.04 9.57 14.27
C THR A 36 -2.73 10.12 13.72
N LYS A 37 -2.57 11.44 13.76
CA LYS A 37 -1.30 12.10 13.44
C LYS A 37 -0.15 11.63 14.34
N SER A 38 -0.44 11.35 15.62
CA SER A 38 0.53 10.80 16.56
C SER A 38 1.03 9.42 16.11
N ASP A 39 0.13 8.56 15.62
CA ASP A 39 0.49 7.24 15.11
C ASP A 39 1.44 7.33 13.91
N VAL A 40 1.16 8.22 12.96
CA VAL A 40 2.04 8.44 11.79
C VAL A 40 3.43 8.93 12.22
N GLN A 41 3.52 9.80 13.22
CA GLN A 41 4.80 10.25 13.77
C GLN A 41 5.57 9.10 14.45
N ILE A 42 4.87 8.24 15.19
CA ILE A 42 5.45 7.04 15.80
C ILE A 42 5.95 6.09 14.70
N MET A 43 5.14 5.82 13.66
CA MET A 43 5.55 4.99 12.52
C MET A 43 6.80 5.55 11.84
N SER A 44 6.87 6.86 11.60
CA SER A 44 8.06 7.51 11.04
C SER A 44 9.29 7.30 11.91
N THR A 45 9.12 7.39 13.24
CA THR A 45 10.18 7.13 14.20
C THR A 45 10.61 5.66 14.17
N VAL A 46 9.68 4.71 14.09
CA VAL A 46 9.96 3.27 13.92
C VAL A 46 10.80 3.03 12.65
N LEU A 47 10.48 3.68 11.53
CA LEU A 47 11.25 3.53 10.29
C LEU A 47 12.65 4.13 10.38
N ARG A 48 12.87 5.10 11.27
CA ARG A 48 14.18 5.72 11.51
C ARG A 48 15.03 4.88 12.46
N THR A 49 14.42 4.37 13.54
CA THR A 49 15.13 3.60 14.56
C THR A 49 15.13 2.10 14.28
N ASN A 50 14.36 1.63 13.30
CA ASN A 50 14.15 0.22 13.02
C ASN A 50 13.80 -0.54 14.32
N TYR A 51 12.91 0.03 15.15
CA TYR A 51 12.52 -0.50 16.45
C TYR A 51 11.03 -0.20 16.72
N PRO A 52 10.21 -1.19 17.13
CA PRO A 52 8.75 -1.08 17.19
C PRO A 52 8.22 -0.19 18.31
N GLN A 53 9.00 0.05 19.37
CA GLN A 53 8.62 0.93 20.48
C GLN A 53 9.69 2.01 20.66
N PRO A 54 9.78 2.97 19.72
CA PRO A 54 10.81 3.97 19.77
C PRO A 54 10.56 4.95 20.91
N ILE A 55 11.64 5.39 21.54
CA ILE A 55 11.61 6.47 22.52
C ILE A 55 11.31 7.77 21.78
N LEU A 56 10.16 8.36 22.07
CA LEU A 56 9.78 9.69 21.60
C LEU A 56 10.58 10.73 22.41
N LYS A 57 11.27 11.64 21.73
CA LYS A 57 12.14 12.63 22.36
C LYS A 57 11.31 13.63 23.18
N ASN A 58 11.02 13.28 24.44
CA ASN A 58 10.53 14.21 25.45
C ASN A 58 11.65 14.48 26.45
N GLY A 59 12.48 15.46 26.14
CA GLY A 59 13.21 16.26 27.13
C GLY A 59 14.38 15.65 27.91
N GLN A 60 14.49 14.34 28.14
CA GLN A 60 15.57 13.79 28.99
C GLN A 60 16.02 12.36 28.60
N ARG A 61 17.36 12.18 28.67
CA ARG A 61 18.19 10.96 28.49
C ARG A 61 18.60 10.60 27.05
N ASP A 62 19.65 11.26 26.60
CA ASP A 62 20.55 10.85 25.50
C ASP A 62 21.35 9.54 25.79
N SER A 63 21.04 8.80 26.87
CA SER A 63 21.75 7.56 27.23
C SER A 63 21.27 6.32 26.47
N HIS A 64 20.06 6.36 25.90
CA HIS A 64 19.48 5.21 25.22
C HIS A 64 20.20 4.89 23.92
N ARG A 65 20.58 3.62 23.75
CA ARG A 65 21.32 3.16 22.56
C ARG A 65 20.53 2.09 21.84
N TYR A 66 20.16 2.37 20.61
CA TYR A 66 19.66 1.35 19.71
C TYR A 66 20.82 0.53 19.13
N GLY A 67 20.55 -0.72 18.81
CA GLY A 67 21.54 -1.62 18.25
C GLY A 67 21.00 -3.01 17.95
N PHE A 68 21.89 -3.97 17.97
CA PHE A 68 21.56 -5.38 17.84
C PHE A 68 22.17 -6.16 18.99
N VAL A 69 21.54 -7.28 19.34
CA VAL A 69 22.13 -8.29 20.20
C VAL A 69 22.44 -9.53 19.39
N ASN A 70 23.63 -10.10 19.60
CA ASN A 70 23.93 -11.47 19.19
C ASN A 70 23.63 -12.37 20.38
N ILE A 71 22.72 -13.32 20.20
CA ILE A 71 22.26 -14.24 21.24
C ILE A 71 22.76 -15.63 20.89
N ARG A 72 23.38 -16.30 21.87
CA ARG A 72 23.84 -17.68 21.71
C ARG A 72 22.66 -18.65 21.79
N GLU A 73 22.83 -19.78 21.15
CA GLU A 73 21.94 -20.92 21.34
C GLU A 73 21.96 -21.35 22.80
N GLY A 74 20.80 -21.73 23.33
CA GLY A 74 20.63 -22.10 24.74
C GLY A 74 20.46 -20.92 25.69
N THR A 75 20.48 -19.67 25.21
CA THR A 75 20.23 -18.50 26.07
C THR A 75 18.75 -18.39 26.41
N GLU A 76 18.44 -18.19 27.68
CA GLU A 76 17.09 -17.94 28.18
C GLU A 76 16.72 -16.47 28.05
N LEU A 77 15.55 -16.21 27.46
CA LEU A 77 14.98 -14.87 27.29
C LEU A 77 13.65 -14.77 28.04
N HIS A 78 13.40 -13.61 28.63
CA HIS A 78 12.16 -13.35 29.36
C HIS A 78 11.19 -12.61 28.44
N LEU A 79 9.99 -13.16 28.24
CA LEU A 79 8.95 -12.49 27.45
C LEU A 79 8.41 -11.28 28.21
N CYS A 80 8.20 -10.17 27.50
CA CYS A 80 7.50 -9.02 28.07
C CYS A 80 6.00 -9.17 27.78
N GLY A 81 5.25 -9.72 28.74
CA GLY A 81 3.79 -9.90 28.68
C GLY A 81 2.99 -8.75 29.26
N VAL A 82 1.71 -8.65 28.88
CA VAL A 82 0.75 -7.59 29.27
C VAL A 82 0.23 -7.75 30.71
N ASN A 83 0.48 -8.90 31.36
CA ASN A 83 0.13 -9.15 32.75
C ASN A 83 1.38 -9.63 33.50
N ASP A 84 1.81 -8.85 34.49
CA ASP A 84 3.01 -9.03 35.35
C ASP A 84 3.01 -10.31 36.22
N VAL A 85 2.15 -11.29 35.92
CA VAL A 85 1.83 -12.36 36.87
C VAL A 85 2.59 -13.66 36.57
N ASP A 86 3.02 -13.91 35.33
CA ASP A 86 3.85 -15.06 34.98
C ASP A 86 4.96 -14.64 34.01
N ILE A 87 6.21 -14.70 34.46
CA ILE A 87 7.39 -14.45 33.61
C ILE A 87 7.62 -15.70 32.76
N GLU A 88 6.96 -15.80 31.62
CA GLU A 88 7.25 -16.84 30.66
C GLU A 88 8.67 -16.64 30.10
N THR A 89 9.53 -17.63 30.32
CA THR A 89 10.86 -17.69 29.72
C THR A 89 10.86 -18.68 28.57
N PHE A 90 11.71 -18.42 27.57
CA PHE A 90 11.98 -19.40 26.53
C PHE A 90 13.47 -19.45 26.21
N VAL A 91 13.92 -20.62 25.80
CA VAL A 91 15.30 -20.86 25.41
C VAL A 91 15.44 -20.68 23.91
N VAL A 92 16.42 -19.88 23.50
CA VAL A 92 16.70 -19.62 22.10
C VAL A 92 17.26 -20.90 21.44
N PRO A 93 16.56 -21.47 20.44
CA PRO A 93 16.91 -22.78 19.88
C PRO A 93 18.13 -22.75 18.96
N SER A 94 18.54 -21.57 18.50
CA SER A 94 19.66 -21.38 17.60
C SER A 94 20.19 -19.96 17.70
N ARG A 95 21.50 -19.76 17.47
CA ARG A 95 22.10 -18.42 17.48
C ARG A 95 21.30 -17.46 16.60
N CYS A 96 20.96 -16.29 17.13
CA CYS A 96 20.20 -15.28 16.40
C CYS A 96 20.73 -13.88 16.67
N ARG A 97 20.47 -12.98 15.71
CA ARG A 97 20.75 -11.55 15.84
C ARG A 97 19.43 -10.80 15.86
N CYS A 98 19.15 -10.15 16.98
CA CYS A 98 17.89 -9.46 17.22
C CYS A 98 18.11 -7.97 17.34
N ARG A 99 17.09 -7.19 16.97
CA ARG A 99 17.10 -5.75 17.20
C ARG A 99 16.98 -5.48 18.70
N ALA A 100 17.68 -4.47 19.22
CA ALA A 100 17.67 -4.17 20.63
C ALA A 100 17.70 -2.68 20.96
N LEU A 101 17.26 -2.37 22.18
CA LEU A 101 17.33 -1.07 22.83
C LEU A 101 17.95 -1.26 24.22
N TYR A 102 19.09 -0.61 24.44
CA TYR A 102 19.81 -0.61 25.70
C TYR A 102 19.62 0.72 26.42
N ASP A 103 19.18 0.68 27.69
CA ASP A 103 19.21 1.82 28.60
C ASP A 103 20.27 1.58 29.68
N PRO A 104 21.40 2.33 29.67
CA PRO A 104 22.40 2.25 30.72
C PRO A 104 21.87 2.52 32.14
N ALA A 105 20.73 3.21 32.27
CA ALA A 105 20.13 3.49 33.58
C ALA A 105 19.35 2.29 34.16
N GLU A 106 18.94 1.32 33.33
CA GLU A 106 18.30 0.07 33.77
C GLU A 106 19.32 -1.05 34.10
N GLY A 107 20.61 -0.69 34.20
CA GLY A 107 21.68 -1.63 34.51
C GLY A 107 22.03 -2.55 33.34
N GLU A 108 22.18 -3.84 33.60
CA GLU A 108 22.59 -4.84 32.59
C GLU A 108 21.43 -5.37 31.74
N CYS A 109 20.21 -4.88 31.93
CA CYS A 109 19.04 -5.33 31.19
C CYS A 109 18.97 -4.69 29.80
N ILE A 110 18.57 -5.49 28.82
CA ILE A 110 18.39 -5.04 27.44
C ILE A 110 17.05 -5.50 26.88
N ASN A 111 16.36 -4.60 26.18
CA ASN A 111 15.11 -4.88 25.49
C ASN A 111 15.42 -5.37 24.07
N ILE A 112 14.81 -6.49 23.68
CA ILE A 112 15.13 -7.24 22.47
C ILE A 112 13.85 -7.55 21.71
N VAL A 113 13.86 -7.33 20.41
CA VAL A 113 12.77 -7.77 19.52
C VAL A 113 13.13 -9.13 18.93
N VAL A 114 12.41 -10.16 19.36
CA VAL A 114 12.55 -11.53 18.85
C VAL A 114 11.43 -11.81 17.85
N GLN A 115 11.82 -12.22 16.64
CA GLN A 115 10.85 -12.56 15.59
C GLN A 115 9.97 -13.74 16.04
N GLY A 116 8.66 -13.60 15.90
CA GLY A 116 7.68 -14.61 16.35
C GLY A 116 7.28 -14.52 17.82
N TYR A 117 8.08 -13.88 18.67
CA TYR A 117 7.85 -13.80 20.12
C TYR A 117 7.56 -12.38 20.62
N GLY A 118 7.95 -11.35 19.87
CA GLY A 118 7.69 -9.95 20.23
C GLY A 118 8.82 -9.34 21.06
N MET A 119 8.47 -8.60 22.11
CA MET A 119 9.45 -7.94 22.99
C MET A 119 9.90 -8.88 24.09
N CYS A 120 11.21 -8.93 24.33
CA CYS A 120 11.83 -9.74 25.36
C CYS A 120 12.88 -8.93 26.13
N LYS A 121 13.20 -9.35 27.34
CA LYS A 121 14.30 -8.83 28.14
C LYS A 121 15.35 -9.90 28.40
N SER A 122 16.61 -9.48 28.41
CA SER A 122 17.73 -10.30 28.85
C SER A 122 18.75 -9.47 29.59
N LYS A 123 19.60 -10.11 30.38
CA LYS A 123 20.82 -9.50 30.91
C LYS A 123 21.94 -9.58 29.87
N LEU A 124 22.81 -8.58 29.85
CA LEU A 124 24.07 -8.60 29.12
C LEU A 124 25.03 -9.62 29.74
N GLY A 125 25.86 -10.25 28.91
CA GLY A 125 26.69 -11.38 29.35
C GLY A 125 25.96 -12.72 29.18
N GLY A 126 26.60 -13.82 29.62
CA GLY A 126 25.97 -15.15 29.59
C GLY A 126 25.55 -15.69 28.23
N GLY A 127 25.99 -15.07 27.11
CA GLY A 127 25.57 -15.42 25.75
C GLY A 127 24.87 -14.30 24.99
N VAL A 128 24.61 -13.15 25.61
CA VAL A 128 24.08 -11.95 24.96
C VAL A 128 25.15 -10.87 24.84
N GLN A 129 25.42 -10.44 23.61
CA GLN A 129 26.36 -9.37 23.30
C GLN A 129 25.66 -8.24 22.55
N PHE A 130 25.66 -7.03 23.11
CA PHE A 130 25.12 -5.84 22.45
C PHE A 130 26.14 -5.20 21.49
N VAL A 131 25.65 -4.79 20.33
CA VAL A 131 26.38 -4.06 19.30
C VAL A 131 25.57 -2.80 18.97
N PRO A 132 26.03 -1.59 19.38
CA PRO A 132 25.30 -0.35 19.12
C PRO A 132 25.26 -0.04 17.62
N ASP A 133 24.24 0.69 17.21
CA ASP A 133 24.19 1.25 15.86
C ASP A 133 25.32 2.27 15.62
N PRO A 134 25.74 2.45 14.35
CA PRO A 134 26.53 3.62 13.98
C PRO A 134 25.71 4.90 14.17
N GLU A 135 26.37 6.06 14.27
CA GLU A 135 25.71 7.36 14.47
C GLU A 135 24.62 7.68 13.43
N LYS A 136 24.79 7.19 12.21
CA LYS A 136 23.83 7.31 11.10
C LYS A 136 23.50 5.93 10.55
N PRO A 137 22.56 5.20 11.17
CA PRO A 137 22.20 3.88 10.70
C PRO A 137 21.47 3.98 9.35
N CYS A 138 21.90 3.19 8.38
CA CYS A 138 21.24 3.06 7.09
C CYS A 138 20.44 1.75 7.08
N PHE A 139 19.16 1.83 7.41
CA PHE A 139 18.28 0.67 7.35
C PHE A 139 17.66 0.55 5.96
N ARG A 140 17.64 -0.68 5.42
CA ARG A 140 16.85 -1.00 4.24
C ARG A 140 15.38 -0.86 4.63
N LYS A 141 14.69 0.13 4.06
CA LYS A 141 13.25 0.31 4.26
C LYS A 141 12.52 -0.56 3.25
N LYS A 142 11.69 -1.47 3.75
CA LYS A 142 10.68 -2.11 2.94
C LYS A 142 9.45 -1.25 2.90
N ARG A 143 8.65 -1.41 1.86
CA ARG A 143 7.38 -0.73 1.68
C ARG A 143 6.41 -1.67 1.00
N VAL A 144 5.13 -1.52 1.30
CA VAL A 144 4.05 -2.27 0.65
C VAL A 144 3.94 -1.79 -0.80
N SER A 145 4.00 -2.73 -1.75
CA SER A 145 4.23 -2.41 -3.17
C SER A 145 3.23 -3.05 -4.14
N THR A 146 2.17 -3.69 -3.67
CA THR A 146 1.21 -4.30 -4.61
C THR A 146 -0.22 -4.05 -4.18
N SER A 147 -0.66 -4.54 -3.02
CA SER A 147 -2.04 -4.37 -2.57
C SER A 147 -2.13 -4.00 -1.09
N LEU A 148 -2.94 -2.99 -0.77
CA LEU A 148 -3.27 -2.57 0.58
C LEU A 148 -4.79 -2.45 0.73
N SER A 149 -5.34 -3.10 1.74
CA SER A 149 -6.74 -2.97 2.14
C SER A 149 -6.85 -2.46 3.57
N LEU A 150 -7.57 -1.35 3.75
CA LEU A 150 -7.91 -0.74 5.04
C LEU A 150 -9.41 -0.91 5.26
N LYS A 151 -9.81 -1.81 6.15
CA LYS A 151 -11.22 -2.11 6.42
C LYS A 151 -11.60 -1.67 7.82
N TYR A 152 -12.64 -0.87 7.96
CA TYR A 152 -13.14 -0.38 9.24
C TYR A 152 -12.08 0.39 10.03
N VAL A 153 -11.11 0.99 9.34
CA VAL A 153 -10.10 1.88 9.94
C VAL A 153 -10.65 3.29 9.89
N THR A 154 -10.65 3.96 11.04
CA THR A 154 -11.02 5.37 11.13
C THR A 154 -9.75 6.22 11.09
N PHE A 155 -9.83 7.42 10.52
CA PHE A 155 -8.70 8.33 10.42
C PHE A 155 -9.06 9.65 11.09
N GLU A 156 -8.09 10.30 11.73
CA GLU A 156 -8.30 11.63 12.29
C GLU A 156 -8.62 12.65 11.19
N THR A 157 -7.94 12.55 10.05
CA THR A 157 -8.13 13.40 8.85
C THR A 157 -7.75 12.63 7.58
N SER A 158 -8.12 13.17 6.41
CA SER A 158 -7.65 12.67 5.12
C SER A 158 -6.13 12.78 4.96
N THR A 159 -5.51 13.83 5.52
CA THR A 159 -4.06 14.03 5.50
C THR A 159 -3.31 12.94 6.25
N VAL A 160 -3.86 12.45 7.37
CA VAL A 160 -3.27 11.34 8.14
C VAL A 160 -3.23 10.05 7.31
N LEU A 161 -4.28 9.76 6.54
CA LEU A 161 -4.27 8.65 5.59
C LEU A 161 -3.17 8.82 4.53
N MET A 162 -3.08 10.00 3.90
CA MET A 162 -2.10 10.25 2.84
C MET A 162 -0.66 10.17 3.36
N ASP A 163 -0.38 10.75 4.52
CA ASP A 163 0.94 10.68 5.16
C ASP A 163 1.31 9.23 5.47
N MET A 164 0.36 8.42 5.94
CA MET A 164 0.59 7.00 6.19
C MET A 164 0.91 6.25 4.90
N LEU A 165 0.13 6.44 3.83
CA LEU A 165 0.37 5.82 2.53
C LEU A 165 1.76 6.18 1.98
N ALA A 166 2.13 7.46 2.00
CA ALA A 166 3.44 7.93 1.54
C ALA A 166 4.60 7.34 2.37
N LEU A 167 4.35 7.08 3.65
CA LEU A 167 5.34 6.55 4.59
C LEU A 167 5.60 5.05 4.37
N VAL A 168 4.54 4.24 4.23
CA VAL A 168 4.64 2.76 4.25
C VAL A 168 4.53 2.10 2.89
N THR A 169 4.15 2.83 1.85
CA THR A 169 3.94 2.27 0.51
C THR A 169 4.94 2.81 -0.51
N SER A 170 5.24 2.00 -1.53
CA SER A 170 6.02 2.38 -2.70
C SER A 170 5.68 1.44 -3.85
N GLY A 171 5.22 2.01 -4.97
CA GLY A 171 4.74 1.22 -6.10
C GLY A 171 3.39 0.53 -5.87
N LEU A 172 2.56 1.04 -4.94
CA LEU A 172 1.26 0.43 -4.65
C LEU A 172 0.36 0.41 -5.90
N LEU A 173 -0.13 -0.77 -6.27
CA LEU A 173 -0.96 -0.97 -7.47
C LEU A 173 -2.46 -1.04 -7.18
N LYS A 174 -2.83 -1.52 -5.98
CA LYS A 174 -4.20 -1.68 -5.53
C LYS A 174 -4.39 -1.12 -4.13
N LEU A 175 -5.40 -0.29 -3.97
CA LEU A 175 -5.82 0.28 -2.69
C LEU A 175 -7.31 0.07 -2.51
N THR A 176 -7.69 -0.47 -1.36
CA THR A 176 -9.08 -0.61 -0.95
C THR A 176 -9.25 0.02 0.41
N ILE A 177 -10.13 1.01 0.54
CA ILE A 177 -10.43 1.67 1.81
C ILE A 177 -11.94 1.56 2.03
N TYR A 178 -12.35 1.07 3.19
CA TYR A 178 -13.75 0.84 3.50
C TYR A 178 -14.01 1.25 4.95
N ALA A 179 -14.92 2.19 5.19
CA ALA A 179 -15.25 2.65 6.54
C ALA A 179 -16.16 1.63 7.28
N GLY A 180 -16.36 1.82 8.59
CA GLY A 180 -17.42 1.12 9.32
C GLY A 180 -18.77 1.79 9.11
N TYR A 181 -19.85 1.00 9.07
CA TYR A 181 -21.23 1.51 8.93
C TYR A 181 -21.62 2.56 9.98
N ASN A 182 -21.01 2.54 11.17
CA ASN A 182 -21.30 3.49 12.24
C ASN A 182 -20.55 4.83 12.09
N ASP A 183 -19.66 4.96 11.11
CA ASP A 183 -18.78 6.12 10.93
C ASP A 183 -19.34 7.17 9.93
N THR A 184 -20.63 7.08 9.61
CA THR A 184 -21.31 7.93 8.62
C THR A 184 -21.42 9.40 9.03
N MET A 185 -21.13 9.74 10.29
CA MET A 185 -21.20 11.11 10.81
C MET A 185 -19.93 11.95 10.57
N HIS A 186 -18.79 11.33 10.29
CA HIS A 186 -17.51 12.00 10.05
C HIS A 186 -16.88 11.51 8.74
N ARG A 187 -17.61 11.68 7.63
CA ARG A 187 -17.15 11.22 6.31
C ARG A 187 -15.91 11.98 5.88
N ILE A 188 -14.77 11.30 5.96
CA ILE A 188 -13.50 11.80 5.45
C ILE A 188 -13.57 11.79 3.92
N GLU A 189 -13.12 12.88 3.31
CA GLU A 189 -13.02 13.01 1.86
C GLU A 189 -11.63 12.55 1.42
N VAL A 190 -11.60 11.57 0.52
CA VAL A 190 -10.39 11.07 -0.12
C VAL A 190 -10.15 11.88 -1.37
N ASP A 191 -9.25 12.84 -1.29
CA ASP A 191 -8.87 13.64 -2.45
C ASP A 191 -7.97 12.85 -3.41
N LEU A 192 -8.43 12.66 -4.64
CA LEU A 192 -7.71 11.93 -5.68
C LEU A 192 -6.40 12.62 -6.06
N TYR A 193 -6.33 13.97 -5.96
CA TYR A 193 -5.10 14.70 -6.22
C TYR A 193 -4.01 14.32 -5.22
N THR A 194 -4.29 14.43 -3.91
CA THR A 194 -3.32 14.02 -2.87
C THR A 194 -3.01 12.53 -2.91
N LEU A 195 -3.99 11.69 -3.24
CA LEU A 195 -3.79 10.26 -3.43
C LEU A 195 -2.82 9.96 -4.59
N SER A 196 -2.89 10.71 -5.69
CA SER A 196 -1.98 10.55 -6.83
C SER A 196 -0.53 10.89 -6.48
N ILE A 197 -0.31 11.79 -5.52
CA ILE A 197 1.02 12.13 -4.98
C ILE A 197 1.52 11.00 -4.07
N ALA A 198 0.67 10.50 -3.17
CA ALA A 198 1.03 9.46 -2.22
C ALA A 198 1.23 8.09 -2.90
N CYS A 199 0.46 7.79 -3.94
CA CYS A 199 0.43 6.51 -4.66
C CYS A 199 0.39 6.73 -6.19
N PRO A 200 1.49 7.17 -6.82
CA PRO A 200 1.52 7.52 -8.24
C PRO A 200 1.37 6.32 -9.19
N GLU A 201 1.67 5.11 -8.73
CA GLU A 201 1.59 3.87 -9.52
C GLU A 201 0.25 3.14 -9.36
N LEU A 202 -0.71 3.73 -8.63
CA LEU A 202 -2.00 3.09 -8.35
C LEU A 202 -2.76 2.81 -9.65
N GLN A 203 -3.21 1.57 -9.81
CA GLN A 203 -4.02 1.13 -10.95
C GLN A 203 -5.46 0.84 -10.55
N ASN A 204 -5.68 0.38 -9.33
CA ASN A 204 -6.99 -0.01 -8.82
C ASN A 204 -7.26 0.71 -7.51
N PHE A 205 -8.30 1.53 -7.50
CA PHE A 205 -8.78 2.22 -6.32
C PHE A 205 -10.20 1.77 -6.00
N THR A 206 -10.43 1.36 -4.76
CA THR A 206 -11.76 1.05 -4.26
C THR A 206 -11.98 1.80 -2.96
N VAL A 207 -13.04 2.57 -2.91
CA VAL A 207 -13.42 3.33 -1.72
C VAL A 207 -14.87 3.02 -1.38
N GLY A 208 -15.13 2.72 -0.12
CA GLY A 208 -16.47 2.48 0.40
C GLY A 208 -16.81 3.42 1.54
N ILE A 209 -18.02 3.99 1.53
CA ILE A 209 -18.59 4.91 2.54
C ILE A 209 -17.90 6.28 2.62
N PHE A 210 -16.62 6.40 2.25
CA PHE A 210 -15.94 7.68 2.09
C PHE A 210 -16.29 8.35 0.76
N ASN A 211 -16.25 9.68 0.75
CA ASN A 211 -16.40 10.45 -0.48
C ASN A 211 -15.04 10.58 -1.18
N ALA A 212 -15.05 10.69 -2.50
CA ALA A 212 -13.86 10.89 -3.32
C ALA A 212 -14.02 12.24 -4.02
N ILE A 213 -13.08 13.14 -3.80
CA ILE A 213 -13.14 14.51 -4.33
C ILE A 213 -11.91 14.79 -5.19
N VAL A 214 -11.95 15.85 -5.98
CA VAL A 214 -10.78 16.33 -6.72
C VAL A 214 -10.52 17.78 -6.37
N SER A 215 -9.51 18.04 -5.54
CA SER A 215 -9.21 19.41 -5.07
C SER A 215 -8.46 20.26 -6.11
N ALA A 216 -7.67 19.63 -6.98
CA ALA A 216 -6.85 20.30 -7.99
C ALA A 216 -6.65 19.44 -9.23
N TYR A 217 -6.65 20.08 -10.41
CA TYR A 217 -6.50 19.45 -11.73
C TYR A 217 -5.10 19.69 -12.32
N ASP A 218 -4.06 19.34 -11.57
CA ASP A 218 -2.66 19.65 -11.91
C ASP A 218 -1.82 18.40 -12.27
N GLU A 219 -0.52 18.60 -12.50
CA GLU A 219 0.45 17.64 -13.02
C GLU A 219 0.42 16.23 -12.40
N PRO A 220 0.23 16.04 -11.07
CA PRO A 220 0.07 14.71 -10.47
C PRO A 220 -1.06 13.88 -11.09
N LEU A 221 -2.25 14.46 -11.29
CA LEU A 221 -3.38 13.79 -11.95
C LEU A 221 -3.13 13.61 -13.45
N CYS A 222 -2.39 14.52 -14.09
CA CYS A 222 -1.95 14.39 -15.48
C CYS A 222 -1.00 13.20 -15.71
N ARG A 223 -0.42 12.62 -14.66
CA ARG A 223 0.49 11.46 -14.76
C ARG A 223 -0.10 10.18 -14.17
N TRP A 224 -1.19 10.28 -13.42
CA TRP A 224 -1.77 9.17 -12.68
C TRP A 224 -2.43 8.15 -13.62
N ARG A 225 -2.04 6.86 -13.50
CA ARG A 225 -2.41 5.78 -14.44
C ARG A 225 -3.45 4.82 -13.89
N VAL A 226 -4.42 5.35 -13.15
CA VAL A 226 -5.50 4.53 -12.58
C VAL A 226 -6.36 3.97 -13.71
N LYS A 227 -6.60 2.66 -13.66
CA LYS A 227 -7.40 1.91 -14.62
C LYS A 227 -8.80 1.62 -14.12
N THR A 228 -8.95 1.51 -12.80
CA THR A 228 -10.20 1.11 -12.16
C THR A 228 -10.46 1.96 -10.92
N ILE A 229 -11.63 2.59 -10.87
CA ILE A 229 -12.17 3.25 -9.66
C ILE A 229 -13.49 2.57 -9.32
N ARG A 230 -13.64 2.15 -8.06
CA ARG A 230 -14.87 1.57 -7.52
C ARG A 230 -15.34 2.38 -6.33
N LEU A 231 -16.51 2.97 -6.45
CA LEU A 231 -17.16 3.75 -5.40
C LEU A 231 -18.28 2.89 -4.83
N ARG A 232 -18.16 2.45 -3.57
CA ARG A 232 -19.12 1.56 -2.91
C ARG A 232 -19.89 2.34 -1.85
N GLU A 233 -21.22 2.20 -1.82
CA GLU A 233 -22.08 2.96 -0.91
C GLU A 233 -21.81 4.48 -0.99
N TYR A 234 -21.63 4.98 -2.21
CA TYR A 234 -21.13 6.31 -2.47
C TYR A 234 -22.22 7.37 -2.39
N THR A 235 -21.96 8.44 -1.65
CA THR A 235 -22.93 9.54 -1.43
C THR A 235 -22.42 10.91 -1.86
N GLY A 236 -21.17 10.99 -2.31
CA GLY A 236 -20.56 12.25 -2.73
C GLY A 236 -21.07 12.71 -4.09
N LEU A 237 -20.59 13.88 -4.51
CA LEU A 237 -20.80 14.36 -5.87
C LEU A 237 -19.97 13.52 -6.85
N LEU A 238 -20.55 13.14 -7.98
CA LEU A 238 -19.83 12.48 -9.08
C LEU A 238 -19.25 13.49 -10.08
N SER A 239 -19.62 14.76 -9.95
CA SER A 239 -19.20 15.86 -10.84
C SER A 239 -17.69 15.96 -11.01
N ASP A 240 -16.92 15.80 -9.93
CA ASP A 240 -15.46 15.90 -9.95
C ASP A 240 -14.81 14.81 -10.81
N LEU A 241 -15.36 13.59 -10.74
CA LEU A 241 -14.90 12.48 -11.56
C LEU A 241 -15.32 12.68 -13.02
N THR A 242 -16.55 13.13 -13.27
CA THR A 242 -17.05 13.45 -14.61
C THR A 242 -16.20 14.56 -15.27
N GLU A 243 -15.84 15.61 -14.53
CA GLU A 243 -14.97 16.68 -15.03
C GLU A 243 -13.58 16.14 -15.39
N CYS A 244 -13.05 15.22 -14.57
CA CYS A 244 -11.81 14.52 -14.86
C CYS A 244 -11.85 13.69 -16.17
N LEU A 245 -13.03 13.17 -16.53
CA LEU A 245 -13.23 12.42 -17.78
C LEU A 245 -13.41 13.33 -19.00
N ARG A 246 -14.05 14.50 -18.82
CA ARG A 246 -14.21 15.51 -19.87
C ARG A 246 -12.88 16.17 -20.23
N ASN A 247 -12.00 16.34 -19.24
CA ASN A 247 -10.72 16.98 -19.45
C ASN A 247 -9.69 16.02 -20.10
N SER A 248 -9.56 16.13 -21.42
CA SER A 248 -8.63 15.32 -22.22
C SER A 248 -7.15 15.51 -21.91
N THR A 249 -6.77 16.54 -21.15
CA THR A 249 -5.37 16.74 -20.72
C THR A 249 -4.98 15.81 -19.57
N LEU A 250 -5.96 15.36 -18.79
CA LEU A 250 -5.74 14.46 -17.65
C LEU A 250 -5.57 13.03 -18.12
N GLN A 251 -4.65 12.31 -17.48
CA GLN A 251 -4.39 10.92 -17.80
C GLN A 251 -5.54 9.99 -17.40
N LEU A 252 -6.35 10.39 -16.41
CA LEU A 252 -7.59 9.72 -16.03
C LEU A 252 -8.54 9.55 -17.23
N SER A 253 -8.76 10.61 -18.03
CA SER A 253 -9.59 10.55 -19.25
C SER A 253 -9.08 9.54 -20.30
N ARG A 254 -7.81 9.13 -20.21
CA ARG A 254 -7.15 8.24 -21.19
C ARG A 254 -6.88 6.83 -20.68
N SER A 255 -6.80 6.65 -19.37
CA SER A 255 -6.38 5.39 -18.74
C SER A 255 -7.45 4.74 -17.87
N LEU A 256 -8.44 5.51 -17.39
CA LEU A 256 -9.52 4.99 -16.57
C LEU A 256 -10.50 4.18 -17.45
N THR A 257 -10.33 2.87 -17.42
CA THR A 257 -11.08 1.88 -18.20
C THR A 257 -12.36 1.42 -17.51
N CYS A 258 -12.42 1.46 -16.18
CA CYS A 258 -13.51 0.88 -15.42
C CYS A 258 -13.89 1.81 -14.27
N ILE A 259 -15.17 2.16 -14.23
CA ILE A 259 -15.79 2.92 -13.15
C ILE A 259 -17.02 2.14 -12.71
N GLU A 260 -17.06 1.76 -11.44
CA GLU A 260 -18.22 1.12 -10.83
C GLU A 260 -18.69 2.00 -9.68
N VAL A 261 -19.99 2.34 -9.67
CA VAL A 261 -20.61 3.12 -8.62
C VAL A 261 -21.77 2.32 -8.05
N ASP A 262 -21.69 2.02 -6.75
CA ASP A 262 -22.81 1.47 -6.00
C ASP A 262 -23.37 2.56 -5.09
N PRO A 263 -24.68 2.81 -5.11
CA PRO A 263 -25.34 3.73 -4.20
C PRO A 263 -25.34 3.20 -2.76
N PRO A 264 -25.60 4.06 -1.76
CA PRO A 264 -25.80 3.63 -0.38
C PRO A 264 -27.06 2.75 -0.28
N TRP A 265 -27.11 1.86 0.72
CA TRP A 265 -28.30 1.04 0.99
C TRP A 265 -29.56 1.86 1.30
N TYR A 266 -29.39 3.06 1.84
CA TYR A 266 -30.45 4.00 2.12
C TYR A 266 -30.14 5.33 1.43
N GLY A 267 -30.63 5.50 0.21
CA GLY A 267 -30.50 6.72 -0.56
C GLY A 267 -30.26 6.47 -2.05
N GLU A 268 -30.51 7.49 -2.85
CA GLU A 268 -30.19 7.49 -4.29
C GLU A 268 -29.07 8.50 -4.54
N CYS A 269 -28.16 8.18 -5.46
CA CYS A 269 -27.29 9.19 -6.04
C CYS A 269 -28.13 10.16 -6.89
N ASN A 270 -27.60 11.37 -7.12
CA ASN A 270 -28.23 12.31 -8.03
C ASN A 270 -28.32 11.70 -9.43
N LYS A 271 -29.55 11.48 -9.93
CA LYS A 271 -29.80 10.84 -11.23
C LYS A 271 -29.11 11.57 -12.37
N GLN A 272 -29.10 12.90 -12.35
CA GLN A 272 -28.43 13.69 -13.38
C GLN A 272 -26.92 13.44 -13.38
N GLU A 273 -26.29 13.38 -12.22
CA GLU A 273 -24.85 13.11 -12.13
C GLU A 273 -24.49 11.69 -12.56
N VAL A 274 -25.34 10.72 -12.22
CA VAL A 274 -25.21 9.33 -12.69
C VAL A 274 -25.35 9.28 -14.21
N GLU A 275 -26.35 9.95 -14.78
CA GLU A 275 -26.55 10.03 -16.24
C GLU A 275 -25.34 10.68 -16.93
N GLU A 276 -24.81 11.78 -16.38
CA GLU A 276 -23.61 12.44 -16.90
C GLU A 276 -22.37 11.55 -16.85
N LEU A 277 -22.19 10.78 -15.78
CA LEU A 277 -21.10 9.82 -15.67
C LEU A 277 -21.29 8.63 -16.65
N MET A 278 -22.52 8.13 -16.76
CA MET A 278 -22.90 7.03 -17.66
C MET A 278 -22.79 7.41 -19.13
N ALA A 279 -22.88 8.70 -19.49
CA ALA A 279 -22.64 9.18 -20.85
C ALA A 279 -21.23 8.85 -21.37
N HIS A 280 -20.26 8.59 -20.46
CA HIS A 280 -18.91 8.15 -20.81
C HIS A 280 -18.77 6.63 -20.98
N ASN A 281 -19.85 5.85 -20.81
CA ASN A 281 -19.83 4.41 -21.00
C ASN A 281 -19.65 4.07 -22.49
N GLY A 282 -18.70 3.18 -22.79
CA GLY A 282 -18.36 2.79 -24.15
C GLY A 282 -17.36 3.72 -24.85
N ASP A 283 -16.95 4.82 -24.22
CA ASP A 283 -15.94 5.73 -24.77
C ASP A 283 -14.67 4.99 -25.19
N PHE A 284 -14.21 5.26 -26.40
CA PHE A 284 -12.95 4.74 -26.89
C PHE A 284 -11.79 5.51 -26.28
N LEU A 285 -10.97 4.83 -25.48
CA LEU A 285 -9.80 5.46 -24.90
C LEU A 285 -8.73 5.65 -25.99
N PRO A 286 -8.05 6.80 -26.04
CA PRO A 286 -6.92 7.01 -26.92
C PRO A 286 -5.84 6.01 -26.49
N VAL A 287 -5.73 4.93 -27.28
CA VAL A 287 -4.83 3.82 -27.01
C VAL A 287 -3.41 4.38 -26.92
N ILE A 288 -2.88 4.53 -25.70
CA ILE A 288 -1.43 4.53 -25.52
C ILE A 288 -1.04 3.11 -25.90
N LYS A 289 -0.73 2.90 -27.20
CA LYS A 289 -0.30 1.61 -27.70
C LYS A 289 0.90 1.22 -26.85
N GLU A 290 0.69 0.31 -25.89
CA GLU A 290 1.80 -0.40 -25.29
C GLU A 290 2.59 -0.94 -26.47
N LYS A 291 3.82 -0.47 -26.63
CA LYS A 291 4.66 -0.85 -27.76
C LYS A 291 4.67 -2.38 -27.75
N PHE A 292 4.20 -3.00 -28.83
CA PHE A 292 4.22 -4.46 -28.99
C PHE A 292 5.54 -5.00 -28.41
N PRO A 293 5.51 -6.01 -27.52
CA PRO A 293 6.70 -6.52 -26.88
C PRO A 293 7.80 -6.76 -27.91
N ILE A 294 9.04 -6.35 -27.61
CA ILE A 294 10.15 -6.43 -28.56
C ILE A 294 10.30 -7.86 -29.09
N LYS A 295 10.06 -8.88 -28.26
CA LYS A 295 10.04 -10.30 -28.67
C LYS A 295 8.98 -10.59 -29.74
N SER A 296 7.78 -10.05 -29.61
CA SER A 296 6.71 -10.19 -30.60
C SER A 296 7.05 -9.46 -31.91
N LYS A 297 7.66 -8.27 -31.83
CA LYS A 297 8.16 -7.55 -33.02
C LYS A 297 9.28 -8.31 -33.72
N LEU A 298 10.22 -8.87 -32.95
CA LEU A 298 11.33 -9.67 -33.47
C LEU A 298 10.85 -10.99 -34.06
N ALA A 299 9.83 -11.62 -33.49
CA ALA A 299 9.21 -12.83 -34.06
C ALA A 299 8.57 -12.52 -35.42
N VAL A 300 7.82 -11.43 -35.54
CA VAL A 300 7.26 -10.99 -36.83
C VAL A 300 8.37 -10.63 -37.82
N LEU A 301 9.37 -9.86 -37.40
CA LEU A 301 10.51 -9.49 -38.25
C LEU A 301 11.30 -10.71 -38.70
N SER A 302 11.55 -11.69 -37.82
CA SER A 302 12.25 -12.94 -38.16
C SER A 302 11.52 -13.75 -39.23
N VAL A 303 10.18 -13.77 -39.21
CA VAL A 303 9.38 -14.43 -40.25
C VAL A 303 9.44 -13.66 -41.57
N VAL A 304 9.48 -12.32 -41.53
CA VAL A 304 9.53 -11.44 -42.72
C VAL A 304 10.92 -11.38 -43.35
N THR A 305 12.00 -11.35 -42.55
CA THR A 305 13.39 -11.19 -43.02
C THR A 305 14.07 -12.51 -43.42
N SER A 306 13.53 -13.67 -43.02
CA SER A 306 13.98 -14.99 -43.52
C SER A 306 13.55 -15.29 -44.96
N SER A 307 13.10 -14.27 -45.69
CA SER A 307 12.52 -14.31 -47.04
C SER A 307 13.51 -14.67 -48.15
N SER A 308 14.79 -14.92 -47.85
CA SER A 308 15.75 -15.43 -48.84
C SER A 308 15.67 -16.95 -49.06
N TYR A 309 15.17 -17.74 -48.10
CA TYR A 309 15.00 -19.20 -48.26
C TYR A 309 13.72 -19.80 -47.62
N ALA A 310 12.89 -19.01 -46.91
CA ALA A 310 11.74 -19.51 -46.16
C ALA A 310 10.39 -18.98 -46.69
N THR A 311 10.04 -19.27 -47.94
CA THR A 311 8.66 -19.04 -48.45
C THR A 311 7.61 -19.91 -47.73
N GLN A 312 8.03 -20.95 -47.00
CA GLN A 312 7.13 -21.84 -46.25
C GLN A 312 6.62 -21.23 -44.93
N SER A 313 7.42 -20.43 -44.22
CA SER A 313 7.04 -19.86 -42.91
C SER A 313 6.03 -18.73 -43.04
N ILE A 314 6.18 -17.88 -44.07
CA ILE A 314 5.22 -16.82 -44.40
C ILE A 314 3.89 -17.41 -44.87
N ARG A 315 3.90 -18.56 -45.57
CA ARG A 315 2.67 -19.30 -45.94
C ARG A 315 1.94 -19.92 -44.74
N ARG A 316 2.57 -20.04 -43.56
CA ARG A 316 1.93 -20.54 -42.32
C ARG A 316 1.32 -19.43 -41.46
N LEU A 317 1.67 -18.17 -41.69
CA LEU A 317 0.86 -17.02 -41.26
C LEU A 317 -0.27 -16.86 -42.27
N ASP A 318 -1.29 -17.70 -42.14
CA ASP A 318 -2.48 -17.56 -42.96
C ASP A 318 -3.15 -16.19 -42.70
N ALA A 319 -3.99 -15.77 -43.65
CA ALA A 319 -4.73 -14.52 -43.55
C ALA A 319 -5.58 -14.44 -42.27
N PHE A 320 -5.98 -15.59 -41.72
CA PHE A 320 -6.75 -15.70 -40.49
C PHE A 320 -5.93 -15.32 -39.25
N ASN A 321 -4.69 -15.81 -39.10
CA ASN A 321 -3.81 -15.47 -37.99
C ASN A 321 -3.38 -14.00 -38.05
N LEU A 322 -3.06 -13.50 -39.25
CA LEU A 322 -2.77 -12.07 -39.44
C LEU A 322 -4.00 -11.21 -39.12
N SER A 323 -5.18 -11.59 -39.61
CA SER A 323 -6.44 -10.91 -39.26
C SER A 323 -6.68 -10.94 -37.76
N THR A 324 -6.40 -12.04 -37.07
CA THR A 324 -6.58 -12.15 -35.62
C THR A 324 -5.62 -11.22 -34.86
N ILE A 325 -4.35 -11.16 -35.28
CA ILE A 325 -3.36 -10.24 -34.70
C ILE A 325 -3.76 -8.78 -34.97
N PHE A 326 -4.21 -8.46 -36.18
CA PHE A 326 -4.63 -7.11 -36.53
C PHE A 326 -5.91 -6.71 -35.81
N VAL A 327 -6.91 -7.59 -35.72
CA VAL A 327 -8.13 -7.38 -34.93
C VAL A 327 -7.77 -7.16 -33.47
N PHE A 328 -6.94 -8.01 -32.87
CA PHE A 328 -6.48 -7.83 -31.49
C PHE A 328 -5.73 -6.51 -31.31
N ALA A 329 -4.84 -6.16 -32.23
CA ALA A 329 -4.09 -4.91 -32.21
C ALA A 329 -4.95 -3.66 -32.53
N SER A 330 -6.13 -3.85 -33.13
CA SER A 330 -7.05 -2.80 -33.53
C SER A 330 -8.27 -2.66 -32.62
N VAL A 331 -8.41 -3.48 -31.57
CA VAL A 331 -9.50 -3.31 -30.59
C VAL A 331 -9.06 -2.23 -29.59
N PRO A 332 -9.59 -1.00 -29.69
CA PRO A 332 -9.33 0.02 -28.69
C PRO A 332 -9.90 -0.38 -27.34
N ALA A 333 -9.22 -0.02 -26.27
CA ALA A 333 -9.79 -0.11 -24.93
C ALA A 333 -11.04 0.77 -24.87
N ARG A 334 -12.15 0.19 -24.38
CA ARG A 334 -13.40 0.92 -24.13
C ARG A 334 -13.55 1.15 -22.64
N ARG A 335 -14.03 2.33 -22.27
CA ARG A 335 -14.44 2.63 -20.90
C ARG A 335 -15.73 1.87 -20.59
N SER A 336 -15.77 1.24 -19.44
CA SER A 336 -16.97 0.66 -18.84
C SER A 336 -17.35 1.52 -17.64
N VAL A 337 -18.53 2.12 -17.69
CA VAL A 337 -19.14 2.79 -16.53
C VAL A 337 -20.38 1.98 -16.14
N ALA A 338 -20.42 1.54 -14.90
CA ALA A 338 -21.53 0.79 -14.34
C ALA A 338 -22.06 1.48 -13.09
N TYR A 339 -23.38 1.54 -12.98
CA TYR A 339 -24.09 1.98 -11.79
C TYR A 339 -25.01 0.85 -11.35
N ASP A 340 -24.77 0.28 -10.16
CA ASP A 340 -25.60 -0.80 -9.60
C ASP A 340 -26.69 -0.19 -8.73
N GLY A 341 -27.67 0.45 -9.38
CA GLY A 341 -28.89 0.90 -8.71
C GLY A 341 -29.72 -0.31 -8.33
N GLY A 342 -29.59 -0.79 -7.08
CA GLY A 342 -30.40 -1.87 -6.55
C GLY A 342 -31.86 -1.71 -6.98
N THR A 343 -32.39 -2.74 -7.65
CA THR A 343 -33.78 -2.78 -8.14
C THR A 343 -34.74 -3.20 -7.05
#